data_AF-A0A5K3FSG7-F1
#
_entry.id   AF-A0A5K3FSG7-F1
#
_cell.length_a   1.000
_cell.length_b   1.000
_cell.length_c   1.000
_cell.angle_alpha   90.00
_cell.angle_beta   90.00
_cell.angle_gamma   90.00
#
_symmetry.space_group_name_H-M   'P 1'
#
loop_
_entity.id
_entity.type
_entity.pdbx_description
1 polymer ?
#
loop_
_entity_poly.entity_id
_entity_poly.type
_entity_poly.pdbx_seq_one_letter_code
_entity_poly.pdbx_strand_id
1 'polypeptide(L)'
;MGDVRLPVSHHAGCSLPVVVFQVAVLATLLLDTSEAGSCFKIRLPNGRCHQLIQRNYISRSECCQIGGFYVHRFLTETQFVRDILLHRSGTDNCHYPCQSGMRSESCARVNCPAGYKCELQRGKAVCACSSICTKDDFESGPVCTTDFRQFRNRCSFMKERCRNQDVMLEEMECPPAEHVCPYKRNVTDVDAGDYELPVRICPRNQVCIVRLYSGKASCEDPNWLGRRRMKSTFDALDVNSLNSCANGQFRSYVCGTDNTTYTNQCHLRRASIRRGIEIRIAYMGPCRRDASCGKVRCQSADMICVRHVNTGQPVCLDCKDLPLNCNPQVFPSREVAEMTLFEMSKEAQQSFGDPRWHGDVFTNGWPYVCGSDSQSFPNACFLHVYNCLAKRYIDMVSTGSCPEYAK
;
A
#
# COMPACT_ATOMS: atom_id res chain seq x y z
N MET A 1 45.99 -53.06 -42.95
CA MET A 1 44.95 -54.10 -42.75
C MET A 1 43.63 -53.33 -42.64
N GLY A 2 42.97 -53.02 -43.75
CA GLY A 2 41.94 -53.87 -44.40
C GLY A 2 40.60 -53.56 -43.70
N ASP A 3 39.47 -53.18 -44.31
CA ASP A 3 38.89 -53.32 -45.65
C ASP A 3 37.72 -52.29 -45.73
N VAL A 4 37.49 -51.54 -46.83
CA VAL A 4 36.51 -51.82 -47.92
C VAL A 4 35.04 -51.78 -47.42
N ARG A 5 34.07 -50.98 -47.91
CA ARG A 5 33.58 -50.81 -49.31
C ARG A 5 32.51 -49.67 -49.36
N LEU A 6 32.54 -48.84 -50.41
CA LEU A 6 31.36 -48.13 -50.95
C LEU A 6 30.67 -49.04 -52.00
N PRO A 7 29.41 -48.75 -52.37
CA PRO A 7 29.08 -48.78 -53.79
C PRO A 7 28.46 -47.48 -54.30
N VAL A 8 28.85 -47.21 -55.54
CA VAL A 8 28.55 -46.10 -56.44
C VAL A 8 27.23 -46.37 -57.17
N SER A 9 26.47 -45.33 -57.53
CA SER A 9 25.90 -45.18 -58.89
C SER A 9 25.33 -43.77 -59.13
N HIS A 10 26.07 -43.01 -59.94
CA HIS A 10 25.61 -41.83 -60.67
C HIS A 10 25.40 -42.24 -62.14
N HIS A 11 24.27 -41.84 -62.73
CA HIS A 11 24.13 -41.36 -64.12
C HIS A 11 22.78 -40.60 -64.16
N ALA A 12 22.79 -39.26 -64.24
CA ALA A 12 23.00 -38.41 -65.42
C ALA A 12 21.72 -38.22 -66.25
N GLY A 13 21.29 -36.97 -66.42
CA GLY A 13 20.28 -36.61 -67.42
C GLY A 13 19.46 -35.35 -67.13
N CYS A 14 20.03 -34.18 -67.42
CA CYS A 14 19.33 -32.89 -67.52
C CYS A 14 18.28 -32.85 -68.64
N SER A 15 17.15 -32.16 -68.42
CA SER A 15 16.61 -31.14 -69.36
C SER A 15 15.43 -30.35 -68.76
N LEU A 16 15.48 -29.03 -68.96
CA LEU A 16 14.61 -27.92 -68.53
C LEU A 16 13.13 -28.01 -69.01
N PRO A 17 12.17 -27.12 -68.61
CA PRO A 17 12.32 -25.78 -67.98
C PRO A 17 11.46 -25.58 -66.70
N VAL A 18 11.93 -24.89 -65.66
CA VAL A 18 11.81 -23.42 -65.42
C VAL A 18 10.45 -22.86 -65.81
N VAL A 19 9.81 -22.15 -64.87
CA VAL A 19 8.49 -21.50 -64.95
C VAL A 19 7.32 -22.43 -64.60
N VAL A 20 6.87 -22.41 -63.33
CA VAL A 20 5.46 -22.48 -62.85
C VAL A 20 5.40 -22.75 -61.33
N PHE A 21 6.42 -23.34 -60.70
CA PHE A 21 6.40 -23.63 -59.24
C PHE A 21 6.90 -22.50 -58.32
N GLN A 22 6.96 -21.26 -58.80
CA GLN A 22 7.26 -20.07 -57.96
C GLN A 22 6.01 -19.43 -57.34
N VAL A 23 4.80 -19.96 -57.55
CA VAL A 23 3.55 -19.33 -57.05
C VAL A 23 2.88 -20.10 -55.90
N ALA A 24 3.30 -21.33 -55.59
CA ALA A 24 2.57 -22.17 -54.61
C ALA A 24 3.28 -22.42 -53.26
N VAL A 25 4.51 -21.94 -53.04
CA VAL A 25 5.21 -22.10 -51.74
C VAL A 25 5.58 -20.76 -51.09
N LEU A 26 5.25 -19.63 -51.75
CA LEU A 26 5.17 -18.31 -51.11
C LEU A 26 3.81 -18.06 -50.45
N ALA A 27 2.95 -19.08 -50.35
CA ALA A 27 1.61 -18.99 -49.79
C ALA A 27 1.47 -19.56 -48.36
N THR A 28 2.56 -19.92 -47.67
CA THR A 28 2.50 -20.39 -46.26
C THR A 28 3.44 -19.67 -45.29
N LEU A 29 3.95 -18.49 -45.67
CA LEU A 29 4.66 -17.59 -44.74
C LEU A 29 4.11 -16.15 -44.75
N LEU A 30 2.82 -15.98 -45.07
CA LEU A 30 2.04 -14.95 -44.39
C LEU A 30 1.52 -15.61 -43.12
N LEU A 31 2.40 -15.74 -42.12
CA LEU A 31 1.90 -15.67 -40.75
C LEU A 31 1.23 -14.29 -40.68
N ASP A 32 -0.09 -14.26 -40.76
CA ASP A 32 -0.84 -13.16 -40.18
C ASP A 32 -0.29 -13.01 -38.78
N THR A 33 0.55 -11.98 -38.57
CA THR A 33 0.93 -11.57 -37.23
C THR A 33 -0.36 -11.05 -36.63
N SER A 34 -1.17 -11.96 -36.09
CA SER A 34 -2.38 -11.60 -35.37
C SER A 34 -1.92 -10.58 -34.34
N GLU A 35 -2.39 -9.34 -34.45
CA GLU A 35 -2.10 -8.28 -33.50
C GLU A 35 -2.64 -8.71 -32.13
N ALA A 36 -1.83 -9.49 -31.40
CA ALA A 36 -2.20 -10.08 -30.14
C ALA A 36 -1.95 -9.01 -29.08
N GLY A 37 -3.05 -8.51 -28.52
CA GLY A 37 -3.04 -7.45 -27.53
C GLY A 37 -3.56 -7.96 -26.19
N SER A 38 -3.92 -7.02 -25.33
CA SER A 38 -4.59 -7.30 -24.07
C SER A 38 -6.02 -6.76 -24.09
N CYS A 39 -6.94 -7.48 -23.47
CA CYS A 39 -8.33 -7.08 -23.33
C CYS A 39 -8.67 -6.79 -21.86
N PHE A 40 -9.42 -5.72 -21.65
CA PHE A 40 -9.78 -5.18 -20.35
C PHE A 40 -11.29 -5.00 -20.25
N LYS A 41 -11.83 -5.08 -19.03
CA LYS A 41 -13.27 -4.96 -18.81
C LYS A 41 -13.72 -3.51 -18.74
N ILE A 42 -12.89 -2.61 -18.22
CA ILE A 42 -13.30 -1.22 -17.94
C ILE A 42 -12.30 -0.19 -18.46
N ARG A 43 -12.81 0.98 -18.82
CA ARG A 43 -12.03 2.19 -19.10
C ARG A 43 -12.39 3.28 -18.10
N LEU A 44 -11.39 3.69 -17.34
CA LEU A 44 -11.50 4.70 -16.28
C LEU A 44 -11.65 6.12 -16.87
N PRO A 45 -12.17 7.09 -16.08
CA PRO A 45 -12.25 8.51 -16.44
C PRO A 45 -10.95 9.12 -17.00
N ASN A 46 -9.82 8.71 -16.44
CA ASN A 46 -8.48 9.12 -16.87
C ASN A 46 -8.03 8.48 -18.21
N GLY A 47 -8.88 7.66 -18.84
CA GLY A 47 -8.63 7.01 -20.12
C GLY A 47 -7.86 5.70 -20.04
N ARG A 48 -7.54 5.20 -18.84
CA ARG A 48 -6.80 3.95 -18.64
C ARG A 48 -7.71 2.72 -18.63
N CYS A 49 -7.18 1.61 -19.15
CA CYS A 49 -7.80 0.29 -19.17
C CYS A 49 -7.51 -0.44 -17.86
N HIS A 50 -8.54 -1.00 -17.22
CA HIS A 50 -8.43 -1.73 -15.95
C HIS A 50 -9.26 -3.03 -15.99
N GLN A 51 -9.07 -3.90 -14.99
CA GLN A 51 -9.67 -5.24 -14.89
C GLN A 51 -9.35 -6.09 -16.14
N LEU A 52 -8.13 -6.62 -16.17
CA LEU A 52 -7.65 -7.47 -17.26
C LEU A 52 -8.54 -8.71 -17.42
N ILE A 53 -9.00 -8.96 -18.65
CA ILE A 53 -9.71 -10.19 -19.05
C ILE A 53 -8.71 -11.20 -19.58
N GLN A 54 -7.91 -10.78 -20.58
CA GLN A 54 -6.89 -11.63 -21.20
C GLN A 54 -5.67 -10.80 -21.55
N ARG A 55 -4.49 -11.28 -21.16
CA ARG A 55 -3.20 -10.62 -21.37
C ARG A 55 -2.55 -11.14 -22.63
N ASN A 56 -2.14 -10.23 -23.51
CA ASN A 56 -1.22 -10.42 -24.64
C ASN A 56 -1.58 -11.47 -25.72
N TYR A 57 -2.62 -12.27 -25.52
CA TYR A 57 -2.97 -13.41 -26.38
C TYR A 57 -4.42 -13.33 -26.88
N ILE A 58 -4.96 -12.11 -27.04
CA ILE A 58 -6.31 -11.91 -27.56
C ILE A 58 -6.28 -10.92 -28.72
N SER A 59 -7.01 -11.22 -29.78
CA SER A 59 -7.15 -10.32 -30.92
C SER A 59 -8.14 -9.18 -30.60
N ARG A 60 -8.06 -8.11 -31.40
CA ARG A 60 -8.97 -6.97 -31.25
C ARG A 60 -10.44 -7.36 -31.45
N SER A 61 -10.74 -8.23 -32.41
CA SER A 61 -12.11 -8.68 -32.71
C SER A 61 -12.69 -9.56 -31.59
N GLU A 62 -11.89 -10.46 -31.02
CA GLU A 62 -12.31 -11.28 -29.87
C GLU A 62 -12.62 -10.41 -28.65
N CYS A 63 -11.76 -9.43 -28.35
CA CYS A 63 -12.02 -8.47 -27.27
C CYS A 63 -13.32 -7.66 -27.51
N CYS A 64 -13.64 -7.37 -28.77
CA CYS A 64 -14.86 -6.68 -29.15
C CYS A 64 -16.13 -7.49 -28.87
N GLN A 65 -16.11 -8.79 -29.11
CA GLN A 65 -17.29 -9.66 -28.95
C GLN A 65 -17.79 -9.68 -27.50
N ILE A 66 -16.87 -9.51 -26.55
CA ILE A 66 -17.17 -9.47 -25.11
C ILE A 66 -17.38 -8.05 -24.57
N GLY A 67 -17.37 -7.02 -25.44
CA GLY A 67 -17.56 -5.62 -25.06
C GLY A 67 -16.41 -5.04 -24.23
N GLY A 68 -15.21 -5.62 -24.33
CA GLY A 68 -14.02 -5.15 -23.60
C GLY A 68 -13.37 -3.91 -24.23
N PHE A 69 -12.28 -3.47 -23.62
CA PHE A 69 -11.39 -2.43 -24.12
C PHE A 69 -10.04 -3.04 -24.48
N TYR A 70 -9.53 -2.72 -25.66
CA TYR A 70 -8.36 -3.35 -26.24
C TYR A 70 -7.14 -2.46 -26.15
N VAL A 71 -6.01 -3.09 -25.79
CA VAL A 71 -4.69 -2.50 -25.75
C VAL A 71 -3.82 -3.26 -26.73
N HIS A 72 -3.44 -2.60 -27.81
CA HIS A 72 -2.73 -3.21 -28.94
C HIS A 72 -1.30 -3.68 -28.56
N ARG A 73 -0.67 -3.05 -27.57
CA ARG A 73 0.70 -3.40 -27.14
C ARG A 73 0.74 -4.56 -26.16
N PHE A 74 1.86 -5.28 -26.20
CA PHE A 74 2.20 -6.31 -25.22
C PHE A 74 2.51 -5.67 -23.86
N LEU A 75 1.84 -6.13 -22.80
CA LEU A 75 2.12 -5.74 -21.42
C LEU A 75 3.27 -6.56 -20.88
N THR A 76 4.39 -5.91 -20.57
CA THR A 76 5.53 -6.55 -19.90
C THR A 76 5.12 -7.06 -18.52
N GLU A 77 5.88 -8.00 -17.96
CA GLU A 77 5.61 -8.49 -16.59
C GLU A 77 5.69 -7.36 -15.56
N THR A 78 6.68 -6.49 -15.70
CA THR A 78 6.87 -5.33 -14.81
C THR A 78 5.69 -4.36 -14.87
N GLN A 79 5.19 -4.04 -16.07
CA GLN A 79 4.01 -3.18 -16.24
C GLN A 79 2.75 -3.85 -15.70
N PHE A 80 2.56 -5.14 -15.97
CA PHE A 80 1.40 -5.88 -15.47
C PHE A 80 1.38 -5.90 -13.93
N VAL A 81 2.50 -6.24 -13.29
CA VAL A 81 2.59 -6.25 -11.83
C VAL A 81 2.38 -4.85 -11.26
N ARG A 82 3.09 -3.85 -11.77
CA ARG A 82 2.98 -2.47 -11.27
C ARG A 82 1.58 -1.90 -11.49
N ASP A 83 1.13 -1.81 -12.75
CA ASP A 83 -0.04 -1.02 -13.12
C ASP A 83 -1.37 -1.73 -12.83
N ILE A 84 -1.39 -3.07 -12.88
CA ILE A 84 -2.62 -3.87 -12.72
C ILE A 84 -2.70 -4.53 -11.33
N LEU A 85 -1.64 -5.21 -10.87
CA LEU A 85 -1.71 -5.97 -9.62
C LEU A 85 -1.50 -5.11 -8.37
N LEU A 86 -0.48 -4.24 -8.37
CA LEU A 86 -0.08 -3.47 -7.20
C LEU A 86 -0.83 -2.14 -7.12
N HIS A 87 -0.69 -1.27 -8.12
CA HIS A 87 -1.27 0.07 -8.08
C HIS A 87 -2.73 0.12 -8.47
N ARG A 88 -3.20 -0.90 -9.21
CA ARG A 88 -4.57 -0.94 -9.75
C ARG A 88 -4.95 0.37 -10.47
N SER A 89 -3.97 0.94 -11.18
CA SER A 89 -4.09 2.21 -11.87
C SER A 89 -4.43 2.07 -13.34
N GLY A 90 -4.30 0.85 -13.86
CA GLY A 90 -4.64 0.56 -15.23
C GLY A 90 -3.56 1.01 -16.20
N THR A 91 -3.71 0.58 -17.45
CA THR A 91 -2.75 0.86 -18.53
C THR A 91 -3.30 1.91 -19.49
N ASP A 92 -2.42 2.78 -19.98
CA ASP A 92 -2.73 3.76 -21.03
C ASP A 92 -2.99 3.09 -22.40
N ASN A 93 -3.34 3.90 -23.41
CA ASN A 93 -3.68 3.44 -24.76
C ASN A 93 -4.82 2.42 -24.78
N CYS A 94 -5.84 2.70 -23.97
CA CYS A 94 -7.07 1.95 -23.92
C CYS A 94 -7.96 2.35 -25.11
N HIS A 95 -8.18 1.44 -26.06
CA HIS A 95 -9.00 1.69 -27.24
C HIS A 95 -10.30 0.88 -27.20
N TYR A 96 -11.35 1.44 -27.77
CA TYR A 96 -12.56 0.69 -28.03
C TYR A 96 -12.32 -0.30 -29.19
N PRO A 97 -12.61 -1.59 -29.03
CA PRO A 97 -12.20 -2.61 -29.99
C PRO A 97 -12.99 -2.65 -31.30
N CYS A 98 -14.02 -1.82 -31.51
CA CYS A 98 -14.77 -1.85 -32.77
C CYS A 98 -14.02 -1.23 -33.97
N GLN A 99 -14.05 -1.93 -35.11
CA GLN A 99 -13.45 -1.57 -36.41
C GLN A 99 -14.40 -2.16 -37.48
N SER A 100 -14.65 -1.62 -38.68
CA SER A 100 -14.32 -0.37 -39.36
C SER A 100 -15.67 0.19 -39.86
N GLY A 101 -15.99 1.45 -39.55
CA GLY A 101 -17.25 2.09 -39.95
C GLY A 101 -18.03 2.77 -38.81
N MET A 102 -17.82 2.35 -37.56
CA MET A 102 -18.18 3.15 -36.39
C MET A 102 -17.08 4.19 -36.15
N ARG A 103 -17.31 5.42 -36.63
CA ARG A 103 -16.39 6.55 -36.41
C ARG A 103 -16.42 7.10 -34.98
N SER A 104 -17.31 6.58 -34.12
CA SER A 104 -17.57 7.12 -32.79
C SER A 104 -17.71 6.00 -31.77
N GLU A 105 -17.01 6.14 -30.64
CA GLU A 105 -17.23 5.29 -29.46
C GLU A 105 -18.68 5.46 -28.97
N SER A 106 -19.26 4.41 -28.38
CA SER A 106 -20.64 4.45 -27.86
C SER A 106 -20.77 3.68 -26.54
N CYS A 107 -21.73 4.08 -25.72
CA CYS A 107 -22.05 3.40 -24.47
C CYS A 107 -22.97 2.18 -24.63
N ALA A 108 -23.44 1.88 -25.84
CA ALA A 108 -24.48 0.86 -26.08
C ALA A 108 -24.05 -0.57 -25.69
N ARG A 109 -22.74 -0.85 -25.67
CA ARG A 109 -22.18 -2.17 -25.31
C ARG A 109 -21.12 -2.10 -24.20
N VAL A 110 -21.06 -1.00 -23.46
CA VAL A 110 -20.08 -0.81 -22.39
C VAL A 110 -20.70 -1.21 -21.05
N ASN A 111 -20.18 -2.28 -20.47
CA ASN A 111 -20.60 -2.77 -19.16
C ASN A 111 -19.74 -2.16 -18.05
N CYS A 112 -20.20 -1.05 -17.47
CA CYS A 112 -19.52 -0.43 -16.34
C CYS A 112 -19.78 -1.20 -15.02
N PRO A 113 -18.79 -1.25 -14.12
CA PRO A 113 -18.94 -1.90 -12.82
C PRO A 113 -19.90 -1.12 -11.90
N ALA A 114 -20.33 -1.76 -10.81
CA ALA A 114 -21.30 -1.17 -9.88
C ALA A 114 -20.87 0.22 -9.39
N GLY A 115 -21.78 1.19 -9.51
CA GLY A 115 -21.54 2.58 -9.14
C GLY A 115 -20.84 3.45 -10.20
N TYR A 116 -20.56 2.90 -11.39
CA TYR A 116 -20.13 3.67 -12.55
C TYR A 116 -21.20 3.66 -13.63
N LYS A 117 -21.35 4.80 -14.31
CA LYS A 117 -22.26 4.97 -15.44
C LYS A 117 -21.45 5.25 -16.70
N CYS A 118 -21.82 4.64 -17.82
CA CYS A 118 -21.15 4.96 -19.07
C CYS A 118 -21.57 6.36 -19.55
N GLU A 119 -20.58 7.19 -19.84
CA GLU A 119 -20.75 8.53 -20.39
C GLU A 119 -19.80 8.75 -21.57
N LEU A 120 -20.24 9.57 -22.53
CA LEU A 120 -19.40 10.00 -23.65
C LEU A 120 -18.64 11.26 -23.24
N GLN A 121 -17.37 11.11 -22.89
CA GLN A 121 -16.48 12.23 -22.53
C GLN A 121 -15.47 12.47 -23.65
N ARG A 122 -15.48 13.68 -24.24
CA ARG A 122 -14.62 14.05 -25.38
C ARG A 122 -14.67 13.04 -26.55
N GLY A 123 -15.87 12.53 -26.85
CA GLY A 123 -16.09 11.55 -27.92
C GLY A 123 -15.67 10.11 -27.59
N LYS A 124 -15.31 9.83 -26.33
CA LYS A 124 -14.88 8.51 -25.85
C LYS A 124 -15.88 7.95 -24.84
N ALA A 125 -16.19 6.67 -24.94
CA ALA A 125 -17.03 5.96 -23.98
C ALA A 125 -16.20 5.61 -22.76
N VAL A 126 -16.58 6.16 -21.62
CA VAL A 126 -15.84 6.05 -20.37
C VAL A 126 -16.79 5.69 -19.23
N CYS A 127 -16.35 4.82 -18.33
CA CYS A 127 -17.10 4.54 -17.11
C CYS A 127 -16.87 5.68 -16.11
N ALA A 128 -17.75 6.67 -16.15
CA ALA A 128 -17.72 7.82 -15.25
C ALA A 128 -18.28 7.44 -13.88
N CYS A 129 -17.67 8.00 -12.84
CA CYS A 129 -18.18 7.88 -11.49
C CYS A 129 -19.24 8.97 -11.25
N SER A 130 -20.21 8.70 -10.39
CA SER A 130 -21.15 9.72 -9.91
C SER A 130 -20.85 10.07 -8.45
N SER A 131 -20.67 11.35 -8.16
CA SER A 131 -20.56 11.89 -6.80
C SER A 131 -21.91 12.35 -6.23
N ILE A 132 -22.99 12.21 -7.01
CA ILE A 132 -24.35 12.53 -6.58
C ILE A 132 -24.79 11.46 -5.58
N CYS A 133 -25.12 11.88 -4.36
CA CYS A 133 -25.57 11.02 -3.28
C CYS A 133 -27.08 11.15 -3.04
N THR A 134 -27.73 10.04 -2.74
CA THR A 134 -29.10 9.99 -2.23
C THR A 134 -29.11 10.02 -0.69
N LYS A 135 -30.29 10.19 -0.08
CA LYS A 135 -30.44 10.10 1.37
C LYS A 135 -30.01 8.74 1.91
N ASP A 136 -30.39 7.66 1.22
CA ASP A 136 -30.03 6.30 1.58
C ASP A 136 -28.51 6.07 1.56
N ASP A 137 -27.77 6.75 0.68
CA ASP A 137 -26.30 6.69 0.63
C ASP A 137 -25.63 7.34 1.85
N PHE A 138 -26.28 8.32 2.48
CA PHE A 138 -25.81 8.91 3.73
C PHE A 138 -26.12 8.02 4.94
N GLU A 139 -27.26 7.33 4.91
CA GLU A 139 -27.77 6.48 5.99
C GLU A 139 -27.32 5.01 5.89
N SER A 140 -26.55 4.65 4.86
CA SER A 140 -26.14 3.27 4.55
C SER A 140 -25.31 2.55 5.63
N GLY A 141 -24.79 3.28 6.62
CA GLY A 141 -23.74 2.78 7.52
C GLY A 141 -22.40 2.53 6.78
N PRO A 142 -21.40 1.93 7.47
CA PRO A 142 -20.03 1.89 6.98
C PRO A 142 -19.85 1.02 5.74
N VAL A 143 -19.00 1.48 4.82
CA VAL A 143 -18.64 0.76 3.59
C VAL A 143 -17.15 0.45 3.62
N CYS A 144 -16.80 -0.82 3.43
CA CYS A 144 -15.41 -1.26 3.40
C CYS A 144 -14.97 -1.56 1.97
N THR A 145 -13.68 -1.40 1.67
CA THR A 145 -13.14 -1.57 0.33
C THR A 145 -12.01 -2.59 0.25
N THR A 146 -11.80 -3.18 -0.93
CA THR A 146 -10.80 -4.24 -1.16
C THR A 146 -9.34 -3.80 -1.02
N ASP A 147 -9.09 -2.50 -0.83
CA ASP A 147 -7.80 -1.92 -0.45
C ASP A 147 -7.69 -1.65 1.07
N PHE A 148 -8.57 -2.27 1.85
CA PHE A 148 -8.59 -2.26 3.32
C PHE A 148 -8.83 -0.87 3.92
N ARG A 149 -9.80 -0.14 3.36
CA ARG A 149 -10.29 1.13 3.89
C ARG A 149 -11.76 1.01 4.27
N GLN A 150 -12.15 1.72 5.33
CA GLN A 150 -13.53 1.87 5.79
C GLN A 150 -13.96 3.32 5.65
N PHE A 151 -15.11 3.51 5.03
CA PHE A 151 -15.78 4.78 4.83
C PHE A 151 -16.99 4.84 5.76
N ARG A 152 -17.31 6.03 6.29
CA ARG A 152 -18.45 6.22 7.21
C ARG A 152 -19.78 5.79 6.61
N ASN A 153 -19.94 6.05 5.32
CA ASN A 153 -21.15 5.76 4.54
C ASN A 153 -20.86 5.69 3.04
N ARG A 154 -21.83 5.18 2.28
CA ARG A 154 -21.70 4.96 0.84
C ARG A 154 -21.44 6.27 0.10
N CYS A 155 -22.05 7.38 0.53
CA CYS A 155 -21.78 8.68 -0.09
C CYS A 155 -20.29 9.08 0.02
N SER A 156 -19.68 8.94 1.20
CA SER A 156 -18.25 9.24 1.38
C SER A 156 -17.34 8.35 0.52
N PHE A 157 -17.69 7.06 0.40
CA PHE A 157 -17.01 6.14 -0.51
C PHE A 157 -17.12 6.58 -1.98
N MET A 158 -18.32 6.95 -2.44
CA MET A 158 -18.53 7.39 -3.83
C MET A 158 -17.78 8.68 -4.16
N LYS A 159 -17.76 9.65 -3.23
CA LYS A 159 -16.98 10.88 -3.37
C LYS A 159 -15.48 10.61 -3.50
N GLU A 160 -14.92 9.74 -2.66
CA GLU A 160 -13.49 9.36 -2.73
C GLU A 160 -13.17 8.63 -4.03
N ARG A 161 -14.01 7.68 -4.44
CA ARG A 161 -13.88 6.98 -5.73
C ARG A 161 -13.86 7.94 -6.92
N CYS A 162 -14.63 9.03 -6.85
CA CYS A 162 -14.60 10.06 -7.88
C CYS A 162 -13.40 10.98 -7.83
N ARG A 163 -12.87 11.25 -6.63
CA ARG A 163 -11.69 12.08 -6.44
C ARG A 163 -10.42 11.37 -6.90
N ASN A 164 -10.32 10.06 -6.63
CA ASN A 164 -9.17 9.24 -6.95
C ASN A 164 -9.45 8.31 -8.14
N GLN A 165 -9.46 8.89 -9.35
CA GLN A 165 -9.76 8.16 -10.59
C GLN A 165 -8.62 7.23 -11.04
N ASP A 166 -7.46 7.32 -10.38
CA ASP A 166 -6.28 6.50 -10.64
C ASP A 166 -6.28 5.18 -9.86
N VAL A 167 -7.23 4.95 -8.95
CA VAL A 167 -7.33 3.70 -8.20
C VAL A 167 -8.79 3.23 -8.20
N MET A 168 -9.01 2.00 -8.66
CA MET A 168 -10.34 1.41 -8.61
C MET A 168 -10.67 0.91 -7.20
N LEU A 169 -11.64 1.55 -6.56
CA LEU A 169 -12.16 1.15 -5.25
C LEU A 169 -13.41 0.28 -5.41
N GLU A 170 -13.34 -0.93 -4.87
CA GLU A 170 -14.43 -1.90 -4.87
C GLU A 170 -14.89 -2.16 -3.44
N GLU A 171 -16.21 -2.26 -3.25
CA GLU A 171 -16.83 -2.58 -1.97
C GLU A 171 -16.52 -4.04 -1.56
N MET A 172 -16.33 -4.27 -0.27
CA MET A 172 -16.22 -5.59 0.35
C MET A 172 -17.03 -5.65 1.64
N GLU A 173 -17.31 -6.85 2.11
CA GLU A 173 -17.93 -7.03 3.42
C GLU A 173 -17.01 -6.50 4.52
N CYS A 174 -17.56 -5.62 5.38
CA CYS A 174 -16.79 -5.07 6.47
C CYS A 174 -16.40 -6.17 7.48
N PRO A 175 -15.13 -6.26 7.88
CA PRO A 175 -14.75 -7.17 8.94
C PRO A 175 -15.25 -6.68 10.30
N PRO A 176 -15.18 -7.55 11.33
CA PRO A 176 -15.50 -7.19 12.70
C PRO A 176 -14.77 -5.93 13.21
N ALA A 177 -15.36 -5.25 14.19
CA ALA A 177 -14.89 -3.97 14.70
C ALA A 177 -13.45 -4.02 15.26
N GLU A 178 -13.00 -5.17 15.77
CA GLU A 178 -11.63 -5.39 16.25
C GLU A 178 -10.55 -5.31 15.15
N HIS A 179 -10.94 -5.47 13.87
CA HIS A 179 -10.04 -5.31 12.72
C HIS A 179 -10.02 -3.89 12.18
N VAL A 180 -10.97 -3.04 12.61
CA VAL A 180 -10.99 -1.63 12.28
C VAL A 180 -9.97 -0.92 13.16
N CYS A 181 -9.06 -0.19 12.52
CA CYS A 181 -8.03 0.53 13.24
C CYS A 181 -8.64 1.54 14.23
N PRO A 182 -8.15 1.60 15.48
CA PRO A 182 -8.67 2.54 16.46
C PRO A 182 -8.45 3.96 15.94
N TYR A 183 -9.51 4.54 15.40
CA TYR A 183 -9.57 5.93 14.97
C TYR A 183 -10.15 6.72 16.13
N LYS A 184 -9.29 7.14 17.06
CA LYS A 184 -9.70 8.03 18.15
C LYS A 184 -9.78 9.46 17.61
N ARG A 185 -10.79 9.75 16.80
CA ARG A 185 -11.20 11.14 16.57
C ARG A 185 -11.89 11.61 17.84
N ASN A 186 -11.35 12.64 18.49
CA ASN A 186 -12.16 13.40 19.44
C ASN A 186 -13.13 14.22 18.59
N VAL A 187 -14.32 13.66 18.36
CA VAL A 187 -15.41 14.28 17.61
C VAL A 187 -15.96 15.45 18.42
N THR A 188 -15.34 16.61 18.25
CA THR A 188 -15.94 17.91 18.63
C THR A 188 -16.05 18.85 17.43
N ASP A 189 -15.34 18.57 16.33
CA ASP A 189 -15.50 19.29 15.07
C ASP A 189 -16.71 18.80 14.28
N VAL A 190 -17.88 19.34 14.64
CA VAL A 190 -19.09 19.30 13.79
C VAL A 190 -18.91 20.13 12.51
N ASP A 191 -17.86 20.96 12.44
CA ASP A 191 -17.64 21.91 11.34
C ASP A 191 -16.61 21.47 10.28
N ALA A 192 -15.98 20.30 10.42
CA ALA A 192 -15.16 19.71 9.36
C ALA A 192 -16.04 18.94 8.36
N GLY A 193 -16.84 19.69 7.59
CA GLY A 193 -17.74 19.16 6.57
C GLY A 193 -17.08 18.10 5.68
N ASP A 194 -17.80 17.01 5.43
CA ASP A 194 -17.65 16.04 4.34
C ASP A 194 -16.28 15.37 4.03
N TYR A 195 -15.21 15.66 4.77
CA TYR A 195 -13.86 15.13 4.54
C TYR A 195 -13.38 14.24 5.71
N GLU A 196 -14.20 13.27 6.12
CA GLU A 196 -13.71 12.21 7.00
C GLU A 196 -12.79 11.28 6.19
N LEU A 197 -11.49 11.26 6.53
CA LEU A 197 -10.53 10.34 5.92
C LEU A 197 -10.94 8.89 6.23
N PRO A 198 -10.82 7.97 5.26
CA PRO A 198 -11.17 6.58 5.49
C PRO A 198 -10.30 5.95 6.58
N VAL A 199 -10.93 5.13 7.43
CA VAL A 199 -10.24 4.38 8.49
C VAL A 199 -9.57 3.16 7.87
N ARG A 200 -8.36 2.82 8.32
CA ARG A 200 -7.68 1.61 7.85
C ARG A 200 -8.31 0.37 8.49
N ILE A 201 -8.38 -0.71 7.71
CA ILE A 201 -8.83 -2.02 8.14
C ILE A 201 -7.64 -2.98 8.09
N CYS A 202 -7.55 -3.93 9.01
CA CYS A 202 -6.55 -4.98 8.96
C CYS A 202 -7.14 -6.33 8.52
N PRO A 203 -6.37 -7.16 7.79
CA PRO A 203 -6.74 -8.55 7.52
C PRO A 203 -7.07 -9.32 8.80
N ARG A 204 -7.88 -10.40 8.70
CA ARG A 204 -8.37 -11.17 9.86
C ARG A 204 -7.28 -11.66 10.83
N ASN A 205 -6.05 -11.88 10.35
CA ASN A 205 -4.92 -12.38 11.15
C ASN A 205 -3.93 -11.27 11.56
N GLN A 206 -4.32 -10.01 11.38
CA GLN A 206 -3.50 -8.87 11.74
C GLN A 206 -4.25 -7.97 12.70
N VAL A 207 -3.48 -7.31 13.55
CA VAL A 207 -3.99 -6.36 14.54
C VAL A 207 -3.62 -4.95 14.11
N CYS A 208 -4.52 -4.02 14.34
CA CYS A 208 -4.23 -2.63 14.02
C CYS A 208 -3.52 -1.92 15.18
N ILE A 209 -2.51 -1.13 14.83
CA ILE A 209 -1.83 -0.25 15.76
C ILE A 209 -1.45 1.08 15.11
N VAL A 210 -1.66 2.20 15.80
CA VAL A 210 -1.09 3.49 15.37
C VAL A 210 0.39 3.51 15.69
N ARG A 211 1.24 3.71 14.69
CA ARG A 211 2.69 3.85 14.86
C ARG A 211 3.04 5.25 15.34
N LEU A 212 3.85 5.35 16.39
CA LEU A 212 4.20 6.66 16.97
C LEU A 212 5.12 7.47 16.07
N TYR A 213 5.96 6.80 15.27
CA TYR A 213 6.89 7.50 14.37
C TYR A 213 6.17 8.19 13.20
N SER A 214 5.07 7.63 12.68
CA SER A 214 4.35 8.19 11.53
C SER A 214 2.99 8.79 11.87
N GLY A 215 2.39 8.40 13.00
CA GLY A 215 0.99 8.67 13.31
C GLY A 215 0.01 7.89 12.42
N LYS A 216 0.50 6.98 11.58
CA LYS A 216 -0.36 6.17 10.70
C LYS A 216 -0.75 4.87 11.39
N ALA A 217 -1.96 4.42 11.10
CA ALA A 217 -2.39 3.08 11.44
C ALA A 217 -1.63 2.04 10.60
N SER A 218 -1.07 1.01 11.23
CA SER A 218 -0.36 -0.12 10.62
C SER A 218 -1.05 -1.44 10.98
N CYS A 219 -1.01 -2.40 10.04
CA CYS A 219 -1.50 -3.75 10.26
C CYS A 219 -0.32 -4.68 10.59
N GLU A 220 -0.25 -5.06 11.85
CA GLU A 220 0.85 -5.84 12.39
C GLU A 220 0.45 -7.30 12.58
N ASP A 221 1.42 -8.19 12.40
CA ASP A 221 1.27 -9.57 12.88
C ASP A 221 1.18 -9.54 14.42
N PRO A 222 0.17 -10.19 15.04
CA PRO A 222 0.09 -10.33 16.48
C PRO A 222 1.25 -11.15 17.06
N ASN A 223 1.94 -11.95 16.24
CA ASN A 223 3.10 -12.73 16.64
C ASN A 223 4.39 -11.88 16.62
N TRP A 224 5.19 -12.01 17.68
CA TRP A 224 6.43 -11.27 17.89
C TRP A 224 7.51 -11.54 16.83
N LEU A 225 7.50 -12.72 16.19
CA LEU A 225 8.52 -13.06 15.18
C LEU A 225 8.35 -12.33 13.83
N GLY A 226 7.32 -11.50 13.67
CA GLY A 226 7.03 -10.80 12.42
C GLY A 226 6.69 -11.75 11.26
N ARG A 227 6.50 -11.19 10.05
CA ARG A 227 6.42 -12.01 8.83
C ARG A 227 7.76 -12.72 8.68
N ARG A 228 7.83 -14.04 8.89
CA ARG A 228 9.03 -14.83 8.56
C ARG A 228 9.39 -14.59 7.09
N ARG A 229 10.40 -13.77 6.81
CA ARG A 229 11.21 -13.90 5.58
C ARG A 229 12.19 -15.03 5.86
N MET A 230 12.22 -16.02 4.97
CA MET A 230 12.99 -17.27 5.01
C MET A 230 12.40 -18.41 5.86
N LYS A 231 11.84 -19.40 5.15
CA LYS A 231 12.05 -20.81 5.50
C LYS A 231 13.55 -21.09 5.38
N SER A 232 14.30 -20.96 6.47
CA SER A 232 15.58 -21.65 6.62
C SER A 232 15.28 -23.12 6.96
N THR A 233 16.00 -24.04 6.31
CA THR A 233 15.91 -25.50 6.49
C THR A 233 16.51 -26.01 7.81
N PHE A 234 16.89 -25.12 8.72
CA PHE A 234 17.27 -25.43 10.09
C PHE A 234 16.43 -24.54 11.02
N ASP A 235 15.37 -25.11 11.60
CA ASP A 235 14.80 -24.81 12.92
C ASP A 235 13.36 -25.35 13.00
N ALA A 236 13.27 -26.63 13.37
CA ALA A 236 12.04 -27.29 13.79
C ALA A 236 11.67 -26.84 15.22
N LEU A 237 11.29 -25.57 15.38
CA LEU A 237 10.64 -25.09 16.60
C LEU A 237 9.12 -25.02 16.35
N ASP A 238 8.40 -25.80 17.16
CA ASP A 238 6.95 -26.02 17.11
C ASP A 238 6.15 -24.71 17.14
N VAL A 239 5.24 -24.59 16.18
CA VAL A 239 4.40 -23.41 15.91
C VAL A 239 3.44 -23.12 17.08
N ASN A 240 3.21 -24.09 17.96
CA ASN A 240 2.35 -23.96 19.14
C ASN A 240 2.98 -23.19 20.31
N SER A 241 4.28 -22.88 20.28
CA SER A 241 4.98 -22.16 21.37
C SER A 241 5.13 -20.65 21.15
N LEU A 242 4.70 -20.14 19.98
CA LEU A 242 4.91 -18.73 19.58
C LEU A 242 3.94 -17.72 20.20
N ASN A 243 2.97 -18.16 21.00
CA ASN A 243 2.14 -17.26 21.81
C ASN A 243 2.83 -16.80 23.11
N SER A 244 4.04 -17.28 23.37
CA SER A 244 4.77 -16.96 24.58
C SER A 244 5.94 -16.04 24.29
N CYS A 245 5.94 -14.83 24.87
CA CYS A 245 7.11 -13.98 25.00
C CYS A 245 8.23 -14.60 25.88
N ALA A 246 8.19 -15.92 26.11
CA ALA A 246 9.10 -16.71 26.96
C ALA A 246 10.41 -17.11 26.26
N ASN A 247 10.68 -16.64 25.03
CA ASN A 247 11.91 -16.96 24.35
C ASN A 247 13.10 -16.29 25.04
N GLY A 248 14.10 -17.09 25.45
CA GLY A 248 15.27 -16.67 26.23
C GLY A 248 16.18 -15.63 25.55
N GLN A 249 15.95 -15.37 24.26
CA GLN A 249 16.70 -14.42 23.43
C GLN A 249 16.41 -12.93 23.75
N PHE A 250 15.35 -12.64 24.50
CA PHE A 250 14.89 -11.26 24.74
C PHE A 250 14.99 -10.80 26.21
N ARG A 251 15.95 -11.27 27.01
CA ARG A 251 15.98 -10.99 28.48
C ARG A 251 16.33 -9.56 28.92
N SER A 252 16.25 -8.55 28.05
CA SER A 252 16.51 -7.16 28.43
C SER A 252 15.22 -6.44 28.81
N TYR A 253 15.10 -6.08 30.09
CA TYR A 253 14.08 -5.14 30.55
C TYR A 253 14.16 -3.84 29.76
N VAL A 254 13.01 -3.25 29.48
CA VAL A 254 12.89 -1.93 28.86
C VAL A 254 11.85 -1.11 29.60
N CYS A 255 12.08 0.20 29.67
CA CYS A 255 11.13 1.14 30.23
C CYS A 255 10.37 1.78 29.06
N GLY A 256 9.05 1.65 29.05
CA GLY A 256 8.20 2.27 28.03
C GLY A 256 7.99 3.77 28.27
N THR A 257 7.59 4.51 27.24
CA THR A 257 7.19 5.93 27.35
C THR A 257 5.93 6.16 28.17
N ASP A 258 5.20 5.08 28.47
CA ASP A 258 4.07 5.03 29.39
C ASP A 258 4.49 4.80 30.86
N ASN A 259 5.79 4.92 31.17
CA ASN A 259 6.36 4.71 32.49
C ASN A 259 6.18 3.29 33.07
N THR A 260 5.95 2.29 32.19
CA THR A 260 5.80 0.88 32.57
C THR A 260 7.08 0.09 32.25
N THR A 261 7.51 -0.73 33.21
CA THR A 261 8.61 -1.69 32.99
C THR A 261 8.07 -2.91 32.24
N TYR A 262 8.67 -3.18 31.08
CA TYR A 262 8.42 -4.40 30.32
C TYR A 262 9.58 -5.36 30.47
N THR A 263 9.29 -6.63 30.74
CA THR A 263 10.30 -7.69 30.86
C THR A 263 11.18 -7.79 29.63
N ASN A 264 10.58 -7.53 28.46
CA ASN A 264 11.24 -7.46 27.18
C ASN A 264 10.39 -6.69 26.16
N GLN A 265 10.99 -6.47 25.00
CA GLN A 265 10.33 -5.76 23.90
C GLN A 265 9.07 -6.50 23.38
N CYS A 266 9.00 -7.83 23.52
CA CYS A 266 7.79 -8.61 23.21
C CYS A 266 6.60 -8.24 24.08
N HIS A 267 6.82 -8.13 25.39
CA HIS A 267 5.80 -7.66 26.31
C HIS A 267 5.38 -6.21 26.01
N LEU A 268 6.31 -5.34 25.62
CA LEU A 268 6.04 -3.96 25.21
C LEU A 268 5.15 -3.90 23.96
N ARG A 269 5.45 -4.68 22.91
CA ARG A 269 4.58 -4.74 21.71
C ARG A 269 3.22 -5.33 22.02
N ARG A 270 3.14 -6.38 22.84
CA ARG A 270 1.85 -6.94 23.24
C ARG A 270 0.98 -5.91 23.98
N ALA A 271 1.59 -5.10 24.84
CA ALA A 271 0.90 -3.99 25.50
C ALA A 271 0.49 -2.90 24.50
N SER A 272 1.35 -2.58 23.54
CA SER A 272 1.07 -1.60 22.49
C SER A 272 -0.11 -2.03 21.59
N ILE A 273 -0.16 -3.30 21.19
CA ILE A 273 -1.27 -3.89 20.45
C ILE A 273 -2.58 -3.78 21.25
N ARG A 274 -2.55 -4.13 22.54
CA ARG A 274 -3.73 -3.99 23.41
C ARG A 274 -4.19 -2.55 23.58
N ARG A 275 -3.24 -1.60 23.59
CA ARG A 275 -3.52 -0.16 23.69
C ARG A 275 -4.03 0.43 22.37
N GLY A 276 -3.72 -0.20 21.23
CA GLY A 276 -4.05 0.28 19.88
C GLY A 276 -3.11 1.38 19.35
N ILE A 277 -2.12 1.78 20.14
CA ILE A 277 -1.07 2.74 19.77
C ILE A 277 0.27 2.21 20.26
N GLU A 278 1.30 2.39 19.44
CA GLU A 278 2.67 1.98 19.75
C GLU A 278 3.15 2.61 21.05
N ILE A 279 3.84 1.82 21.88
CA ILE A 279 4.58 2.32 23.04
C ILE A 279 6.05 2.29 22.63
N ARG A 280 6.73 3.44 22.69
CA ARG A 280 8.18 3.49 22.41
C ARG A 280 8.98 3.13 23.66
N ILE A 281 10.21 2.70 23.46
CA ILE A 281 11.16 2.49 24.54
C ILE A 281 11.69 3.86 24.96
N ALA A 282 11.42 4.25 26.21
CA ALA A 282 11.97 5.46 26.82
C ALA A 282 13.47 5.31 27.10
N TYR A 283 13.88 4.18 27.68
CA TYR A 283 15.29 3.83 27.91
C TYR A 283 15.45 2.34 28.19
N MET A 284 16.69 1.87 28.12
CA MET A 284 17.04 0.47 28.38
C MET A 284 17.07 0.18 29.89
N GLY A 285 16.57 -1.00 30.28
CA GLY A 285 16.42 -1.40 31.68
C GLY A 285 15.01 -1.12 32.23
N PRO A 286 14.75 -1.47 33.50
CA PRO A 286 13.44 -1.23 34.12
C PRO A 286 13.22 0.26 34.42
N CYS A 287 11.95 0.68 34.47
CA CYS A 287 11.60 2.01 34.93
C CYS A 287 11.98 2.19 36.41
N ARG A 288 12.54 3.35 36.75
CA ARG A 288 12.92 3.71 38.13
C ARG A 288 12.33 5.06 38.53
N ARG A 289 11.93 5.21 39.79
CA ARG A 289 11.37 6.47 40.32
C ARG A 289 12.41 7.59 40.40
N ASP A 290 13.66 7.25 40.70
CA ASP A 290 14.79 8.20 40.79
C ASP A 290 15.54 8.36 39.45
N ALA A 291 14.95 7.89 38.35
CA ALA A 291 15.56 7.96 37.03
C ALA A 291 15.75 9.42 36.61
N SER A 292 16.95 9.74 36.14
CA SER A 292 17.29 11.01 35.52
C SER A 292 18.12 10.77 34.27
N CYS A 293 18.23 11.77 33.40
CA CYS A 293 18.98 11.63 32.16
C CYS A 293 20.45 11.25 32.33
N GLY A 294 21.08 11.58 33.47
CA GLY A 294 22.44 11.15 33.77
C GLY A 294 22.57 9.71 34.29
N LYS A 295 21.46 9.05 34.64
CA LYS A 295 21.44 7.70 35.22
C LYS A 295 20.87 6.64 34.28
N VAL A 296 20.14 7.03 33.24
CA VAL A 296 19.50 6.10 32.31
C VAL A 296 20.44 5.74 31.17
N ARG A 297 20.22 4.56 30.57
CA ARG A 297 20.98 4.09 29.42
C ARG A 297 20.12 4.15 28.18
N CYS A 298 20.51 4.97 27.20
CA CYS A 298 19.88 5.00 25.89
C CYS A 298 20.29 3.80 25.03
N GLN A 299 19.55 3.57 23.95
CA GLN A 299 19.72 2.48 23.00
C GLN A 299 21.01 2.64 22.18
N SER A 300 21.38 3.89 21.90
CA SER A 300 22.66 4.28 21.28
C SER A 300 23.31 5.40 22.10
N ALA A 301 24.64 5.50 22.02
CA ALA A 301 25.43 6.52 22.71
C ALA A 301 25.15 7.94 22.20
N ASP A 302 24.74 8.07 20.94
CA ASP A 302 24.50 9.35 20.27
C ASP A 302 23.11 9.93 20.54
N MET A 303 22.27 9.20 21.28
CA MET A 303 20.93 9.66 21.62
C MET A 303 20.98 10.70 22.73
N ILE A 304 20.05 11.66 22.66
CA ILE A 304 19.87 12.63 23.75
C ILE A 304 18.80 12.13 24.71
N CYS A 305 18.93 12.48 25.98
CA CYS A 305 17.87 12.26 26.95
C CYS A 305 17.19 13.58 27.31
N VAL A 306 15.87 13.57 27.28
CA VAL A 306 15.00 14.68 27.69
C VAL A 306 13.97 14.18 28.70
N ARG A 307 13.21 15.07 29.34
CA ARG A 307 12.15 14.69 30.28
C ARG A 307 10.77 14.81 29.65
N HIS A 308 9.89 13.87 29.95
CA HIS A 308 8.48 13.94 29.59
C HIS A 308 7.81 15.15 30.26
N VAL A 309 7.03 15.90 29.48
CA VAL A 309 6.39 17.16 29.94
C VAL A 309 5.50 16.97 31.17
N ASN A 310 4.66 15.94 31.19
CA ASN A 310 3.73 15.68 32.30
C ASN A 310 4.32 14.80 33.43
N THR A 311 5.04 13.73 33.09
CA THR A 311 5.48 12.74 34.09
C THR A 311 6.89 12.98 34.62
N GLY A 312 7.69 13.84 33.97
CA GLY A 312 9.10 14.04 34.29
C GLY A 312 10.01 12.85 33.95
N GLN A 313 9.45 11.76 33.42
CA GLN A 313 10.19 10.54 33.07
C GLN A 313 11.30 10.86 32.06
N PRO A 314 12.54 10.36 32.25
CA PRO A 314 13.58 10.48 31.24
C PRO A 314 13.24 9.63 30.01
N VAL A 315 13.37 10.21 28.82
CA VAL A 315 13.11 9.59 27.53
C VAL A 315 14.27 9.87 26.58
N CYS A 316 14.83 8.81 26.01
CA CYS A 316 15.88 8.86 25.01
C CYS A 316 15.28 9.11 23.63
N LEU A 317 15.82 10.11 22.93
CA LEU A 317 15.44 10.53 21.60
C LEU A 317 16.62 10.42 20.64
N ASP A 318 16.34 9.96 19.44
CA ASP A 318 17.27 10.08 18.33
C ASP A 318 17.13 11.45 17.67
N CYS A 319 18.09 12.32 17.94
CA CYS A 319 18.15 13.66 17.38
C CYS A 319 19.37 13.86 16.48
N LYS A 320 20.18 12.81 16.28
CA LYS A 320 21.35 12.86 15.41
C LYS A 320 20.90 12.77 13.94
N ASP A 321 20.03 11.80 13.66
CA ASP A 321 19.52 11.53 12.32
C ASP A 321 18.11 12.13 12.16
N LEU A 322 17.96 13.42 12.47
CA LEU A 322 16.69 14.13 12.28
C LEU A 322 16.34 14.20 10.79
N PRO A 323 15.06 13.96 10.43
CA PRO A 323 14.62 14.08 9.05
C PRO A 323 14.78 15.51 8.53
N LEU A 324 15.44 15.63 7.37
CA LEU A 324 15.70 16.93 6.72
C LEU A 324 14.41 17.63 6.25
N ASN A 325 13.35 16.87 5.97
CA ASN A 325 12.08 17.40 5.50
C ASN A 325 10.89 16.62 6.10
N CYS A 326 10.08 17.29 6.92
CA CYS A 326 8.83 16.75 7.46
C CYS A 326 7.59 17.11 6.62
N ASN A 327 7.76 17.81 5.49
CA ASN A 327 6.66 18.17 4.60
C ASN A 327 6.37 17.06 3.57
N PRO A 328 5.10 16.92 3.15
CA PRO A 328 4.75 16.03 2.05
C PRO A 328 5.37 16.57 0.76
N GLN A 329 6.31 15.84 0.15
CA GLN A 329 6.71 16.12 -1.23
C GLN A 329 5.73 15.42 -2.16
N VAL A 330 4.90 16.20 -2.85
CA VAL A 330 4.05 15.70 -3.93
C VAL A 330 4.95 15.40 -5.12
N PHE A 331 5.49 14.19 -5.18
CA PHE A 331 6.21 13.73 -6.36
C PHE A 331 5.20 13.42 -7.49
N PRO A 332 5.52 13.77 -8.75
CA PRO A 332 4.75 13.29 -9.90
C PRO A 332 4.77 11.75 -9.98
N SER A 333 3.65 11.20 -10.41
CA SER A 333 3.13 9.84 -10.15
C SER A 333 3.97 8.61 -10.53
N ARG A 334 5.18 8.75 -11.10
CA ARG A 334 6.01 7.61 -11.52
C ARG A 334 7.12 7.22 -10.55
N GLU A 335 7.64 8.15 -9.74
CA GLU A 335 8.76 7.90 -8.80
C GLU A 335 8.27 7.50 -7.39
N VAL A 336 7.00 7.80 -7.06
CA VAL A 336 6.37 7.48 -5.76
C VAL A 336 6.34 5.97 -5.49
N ALA A 337 6.21 5.13 -6.53
CA ALA A 337 6.08 3.68 -6.39
C ALA A 337 7.36 3.01 -5.86
N GLU A 338 8.52 3.41 -6.38
CA GLU A 338 9.81 2.84 -5.97
C GLU A 338 10.20 3.33 -4.57
N MET A 339 9.94 4.60 -4.25
CA MET A 339 10.14 5.16 -2.91
C MET A 339 9.22 4.52 -1.86
N THR A 340 7.94 4.33 -2.14
CA THR A 340 7.00 3.68 -1.21
C THR A 340 7.32 2.21 -0.98
N LEU A 341 7.77 1.47 -2.00
CA LEU A 341 8.26 0.10 -1.84
C LEU A 341 9.52 0.04 -0.96
N PHE A 342 10.43 1.00 -1.11
CA PHE A 342 11.63 1.11 -0.29
C PHE A 342 11.31 1.51 1.16
N GLU A 343 10.39 2.45 1.38
CA GLU A 343 9.85 2.83 2.69
C GLU A 343 9.17 1.65 3.39
N MET A 344 8.26 0.93 2.71
CA MET A 344 7.62 -0.28 3.25
C MET A 344 8.65 -1.36 3.62
N SER A 345 9.76 -1.44 2.89
CA SER A 345 10.85 -2.37 3.20
C SER A 345 11.65 -1.96 4.44
N LYS A 346 11.85 -0.66 4.67
CA LYS A 346 12.51 -0.10 5.86
C LYS A 346 11.64 -0.18 7.11
N GLU A 347 10.35 0.16 6.99
CA GLU A 347 9.39 0.02 8.09
C GLU A 347 9.30 -1.43 8.58
N ALA A 348 9.39 -2.41 7.66
CA ALA A 348 9.43 -3.83 8.00
C ALA A 348 10.72 -4.27 8.71
N GLN A 349 11.81 -3.49 8.63
CA GLN A 349 13.08 -3.74 9.31
C GLN A 349 13.19 -3.02 10.66
N GLN A 350 12.33 -2.04 10.93
CA GLN A 350 12.37 -1.28 12.18
C GLN A 350 11.96 -2.16 13.37
N SER A 351 12.81 -2.15 14.39
CA SER A 351 12.54 -2.83 15.65
C SER A 351 11.38 -2.13 16.37
N PHE A 352 10.37 -2.89 16.81
CA PHE A 352 9.13 -2.34 17.36
C PHE A 352 9.38 -1.45 18.60
N GLY A 353 8.92 -0.19 18.60
CA GLY A 353 9.16 0.73 19.72
C GLY A 353 10.60 1.27 19.81
N ASP A 354 11.48 0.98 18.85
CA ASP A 354 12.77 1.65 18.73
C ASP A 354 12.57 3.13 18.38
N PRO A 355 13.08 4.07 19.20
CA PRO A 355 12.87 5.50 19.00
C PRO A 355 13.73 6.12 17.88
N ARG A 356 14.60 5.33 17.22
CA ARG A 356 15.51 5.81 16.16
C ARG A 356 14.83 5.92 14.80
N TRP A 357 15.28 6.88 14.00
CA TRP A 357 14.87 7.01 12.60
C TRP A 357 15.67 6.08 11.70
N HIS A 358 15.08 5.66 10.59
CA HIS A 358 15.74 4.81 9.60
C HIS A 358 15.66 5.42 8.20
N GLY A 359 16.71 6.17 7.82
CA GLY A 359 16.87 6.80 6.50
C GLY A 359 15.99 8.03 6.28
N ASP A 360 15.85 8.45 5.02
CA ASP A 360 15.06 9.63 4.66
C ASP A 360 13.57 9.46 4.99
N VAL A 361 12.98 10.47 5.64
CA VAL A 361 11.57 10.47 6.02
C VAL A 361 10.77 11.26 4.98
N PHE A 362 9.81 10.61 4.35
CA PHE A 362 8.82 11.27 3.50
C PHE A 362 7.45 11.15 4.14
N THR A 363 6.91 12.29 4.56
CA THR A 363 5.67 12.30 5.35
C THR A 363 4.40 12.24 4.50
N ASN A 364 4.49 12.05 3.18
CA ASN A 364 3.36 12.06 2.22
C ASN A 364 2.02 11.57 2.80
N GLY A 365 1.16 12.52 3.18
CA GLY A 365 -0.17 12.24 3.75
C GLY A 365 -0.18 11.67 5.18
N TRP A 366 0.86 11.89 5.98
CA TRP A 366 0.85 11.60 7.42
C TRP A 366 -0.17 12.52 8.11
N PRO A 367 -1.00 11.99 9.01
CA PRO A 367 -2.04 12.78 9.63
C PRO A 367 -1.47 13.76 10.66
N TYR A 368 -2.26 14.76 11.02
CA TYR A 368 -2.07 15.55 12.23
C TYR A 368 -2.02 14.63 13.46
N VAL A 369 -1.37 15.09 14.51
CA VAL A 369 -1.20 14.32 15.75
C VAL A 369 -1.40 15.22 16.97
N CYS A 370 -2.04 14.69 18.01
CA CYS A 370 -2.24 15.38 19.27
C CYS A 370 -1.17 14.98 20.27
N GLY A 371 -0.44 15.97 20.81
CA GLY A 371 0.58 15.81 21.82
C GLY A 371 0.01 15.70 23.24
N SER A 372 0.81 15.14 24.16
CA SER A 372 0.47 15.03 25.58
C SER A 372 0.40 16.36 26.33
N ASP A 373 0.84 17.46 25.69
CA ASP A 373 0.69 18.84 26.15
C ASP A 373 -0.53 19.55 25.54
N SER A 374 -1.45 18.80 24.94
CA SER A 374 -2.64 19.31 24.26
C SER A 374 -2.35 20.19 23.05
N GLN A 375 -1.13 20.14 22.50
CA GLN A 375 -0.80 20.82 21.23
C GLN A 375 -0.95 19.88 20.04
N SER A 376 -1.56 20.39 18.97
CA SER A 376 -1.66 19.71 17.68
C SER A 376 -0.39 19.94 16.87
N PHE A 377 0.19 18.89 16.31
CA PHE A 377 1.34 18.95 15.41
C PHE A 377 0.91 18.55 13.99
N PRO A 378 1.50 19.16 12.93
CA PRO A 378 1.12 18.85 11.56
C PRO A 378 1.26 17.36 11.20
N ASN A 379 2.24 16.68 11.79
CA ASN A 379 2.39 15.24 11.76
C ASN A 379 3.40 14.76 12.83
N ALA A 380 3.58 13.44 12.95
CA ALA A 380 4.50 12.82 13.90
C ALA A 380 5.98 13.19 13.69
N CYS A 381 6.40 13.48 12.45
CA CYS A 381 7.76 13.94 12.14
C CYS A 381 8.03 15.30 12.82
N PHE A 382 7.11 16.26 12.64
CA PHE A 382 7.21 17.56 13.30
C PHE A 382 7.20 17.47 14.82
N LEU A 383 6.37 16.59 15.41
CA LEU A 383 6.38 16.34 16.86
C LEU A 383 7.76 15.87 17.35
N HIS A 384 8.38 14.93 16.64
CA HIS A 384 9.70 14.41 17.03
C HIS A 384 10.80 15.46 16.87
N VAL A 385 10.82 16.19 15.74
CA VAL A 385 11.75 17.31 15.53
C VAL A 385 11.59 18.34 16.64
N TYR A 386 10.34 18.68 16.99
CA TYR A 386 10.06 19.61 18.08
C TYR A 386 10.58 19.08 19.42
N ASN A 387 10.37 17.80 19.75
CA ASN A 387 10.88 17.21 20.98
C ASN A 387 12.41 17.33 21.11
N CYS A 388 13.12 17.16 19.99
CA CYS A 388 14.58 17.35 19.93
C CYS A 388 14.99 18.82 20.14
N LEU A 389 14.38 19.75 19.41
CA LEU A 389 14.73 21.18 19.48
C LEU A 389 14.34 21.83 20.81
N ALA A 390 13.14 21.49 21.32
CA ALA A 390 12.60 22.03 22.56
C ALA A 390 13.17 21.34 23.82
N LYS A 391 13.99 20.30 23.66
CA LYS A 391 14.62 19.51 24.73
C LYS A 391 13.63 19.01 25.79
N ARG A 392 12.43 18.63 25.35
CA ARG A 392 11.35 18.08 26.18
C ARG A 392 10.62 17.00 25.41
N TYR A 393 10.07 16.02 26.10
CA TYR A 393 9.34 14.93 25.45
C TYR A 393 7.83 15.12 25.59
N ILE A 394 7.18 15.36 24.45
CA ILE A 394 5.74 15.31 24.26
C ILE A 394 5.46 13.99 23.53
N ASP A 395 4.66 13.13 24.17
CA ASP A 395 4.23 11.87 23.55
C ASP A 395 3.00 12.12 22.67
N MET A 396 2.83 11.35 21.60
CA MET A 396 1.60 11.39 20.82
C MET A 396 0.51 10.63 21.60
N VAL A 397 -0.61 11.30 21.84
CA VAL A 397 -1.78 10.73 22.52
C VAL A 397 -2.75 10.11 21.52
N SER A 398 -3.00 10.79 20.41
CA SER A 398 -3.93 10.36 19.36
C SER A 398 -3.53 10.90 17.99
N THR A 399 -4.11 10.31 16.95
CA THR A 399 -4.08 10.85 15.59
C THR A 399 -5.18 11.91 15.43
N GLY A 400 -4.97 12.85 14.51
CA GLY A 400 -5.79 14.05 14.36
C GLY A 400 -5.35 15.20 15.26
N SER A 401 -6.05 16.33 15.14
CA SER A 401 -5.87 17.49 16.01
C SER A 401 -6.34 17.19 17.43
N CYS A 402 -5.72 17.85 18.42
CA CYS A 402 -6.28 17.91 19.77
C CYS A 402 -7.66 18.60 19.75
N PRO A 403 -8.59 18.20 20.63
CA PRO A 403 -9.84 18.93 20.79
C PRO A 403 -9.55 20.38 21.19
N GLU A 404 -10.25 21.32 20.56
CA GLU A 404 -10.37 22.65 21.12
C GLU A 404 -11.28 22.53 22.37
N TYR A 405 -10.85 23.10 23.51
CA TYR A 405 -11.49 23.05 24.85
C TYR A 405 -11.22 21.75 25.67
N ALA A 406 -10.72 21.80 26.91
CA ALA A 406 -11.07 22.71 28.01
C ALA A 406 -9.85 23.30 28.74
N LYS A 407 -9.81 24.64 28.81
CA LYS A 407 -9.22 25.37 29.94
C LYS A 407 -10.31 25.68 30.95
#